data_AF-A0A5M4D612-F1
#
_entry.id   AF-A0A5M4D612-F1
#
_cell.length_a   1.000
_cell.length_b   1.000
_cell.length_c   1.000
_cell.angle_alpha   90.00
_cell.angle_beta   90.00
_cell.angle_gamma   90.00
#
_symmetry.space_group_name_H-M   'P 1'
#
loop_
_entity.id
_entity.type
_entity.pdbx_description
1 polymer ?
#
loop_
_entity_poly.entity_id
_entity_poly.type
_entity_poly.pdbx_seq_one_letter_code
_entity_poly.pdbx_strand_id
1 'polypeptide(L)'
;MATVPDKIAERLAFYEQHTPVWAAAAASIGLSSTQLTALASLVNDARNAFDDAQAARSASRAATTVQTNAMSALSEFGADLIKTIRAFAETSNDPNVYAVAQIPPPKPPTPAGPPDMPTDLTATFIFPWGIRLTWKGSVAQSAYFGVFRRLPGETNFTMIKTFKDKWFDDTTLPTGISSVEYYIAAFRDSYQVNSAALGLQFGPDGSTMTTSLGLAA
;
A
#
# COMPACT_ATOMS: atom_id res chain seq x y z
N MET A 1 -31.09 -6.43 39.00
CA MET A 1 -32.13 -7.36 39.51
C MET A 1 -31.73 -8.74 39.04
N ALA A 2 -31.48 -9.70 39.93
CA ALA A 2 -30.87 -10.98 39.53
C ALA A 2 -31.83 -11.94 38.78
N THR A 3 -33.14 -11.69 38.83
CA THR A 3 -34.18 -12.59 38.30
C THR A 3 -34.67 -12.26 36.90
N VAL A 4 -34.51 -11.00 36.47
CA VAL A 4 -34.96 -10.53 35.17
C VAL A 4 -33.74 -10.28 34.29
N PRO A 5 -33.67 -10.83 33.06
CA PRO A 5 -32.54 -10.59 32.17
C PRO A 5 -32.29 -9.10 31.90
N ASP A 6 -31.02 -8.72 31.75
CA ASP A 6 -30.65 -7.32 31.49
C ASP A 6 -30.83 -6.92 30.01
N LYS A 7 -30.69 -7.86 29.08
CA LYS A 7 -30.83 -7.56 27.65
C LYS A 7 -32.29 -7.30 27.30
N ILE A 8 -32.53 -6.25 26.53
CA ILE A 8 -33.88 -5.77 26.19
C ILE A 8 -34.76 -6.89 25.61
N ALA A 9 -34.26 -7.65 24.63
CA ALA A 9 -35.01 -8.74 24.00
C ALA A 9 -35.30 -9.90 24.97
N GLU A 10 -34.33 -10.27 25.81
CA GLU A 10 -34.48 -11.35 26.79
C GLU A 10 -35.44 -10.94 27.92
N ARG A 11 -35.40 -9.67 28.33
CA ARG A 11 -36.33 -9.09 29.31
C ARG A 11 -37.75 -9.05 28.79
N LEU A 12 -37.95 -8.63 27.54
CA LEU A 12 -39.27 -8.62 26.91
C LEU A 12 -39.84 -10.04 26.83
N ALA A 13 -39.06 -11.00 26.33
CA ALA A 13 -39.46 -12.41 26.26
C ALA A 13 -39.76 -13.00 27.65
N PHE A 14 -38.99 -12.62 28.67
CA PHE A 14 -39.26 -13.03 30.05
C PHE A 14 -40.66 -12.60 30.50
N TYR A 15 -41.01 -11.31 30.37
CA TYR A 15 -42.34 -10.84 30.79
C TYR A 15 -43.48 -11.40 29.94
N GLU A 16 -43.28 -11.60 28.64
CA GLU A 16 -44.28 -12.23 27.76
C GLU A 16 -44.63 -13.66 28.18
N GLN A 17 -43.62 -14.46 28.51
CA GLN A 17 -43.82 -15.85 28.91
C GLN A 17 -44.47 -15.97 30.29
N HIS A 18 -44.13 -15.06 31.22
CA HIS A 18 -44.57 -15.16 32.60
C HIS A 18 -45.93 -14.50 32.85
N THR A 19 -46.30 -13.47 32.08
CA THR A 19 -47.60 -12.78 32.22
C THR A 19 -48.81 -13.74 32.20
N PRO A 20 -48.96 -14.68 31.24
CA PRO A 20 -50.10 -15.61 31.25
C PRO A 20 -50.04 -16.62 32.41
N VAL A 21 -48.86 -17.05 32.84
CA VAL A 21 -48.68 -17.97 33.97
C VAL A 21 -49.08 -17.28 35.29
N TRP A 22 -48.63 -16.04 35.48
CA TRP A 22 -49.02 -15.23 36.65
C TRP A 22 -50.50 -14.89 36.62
N ALA A 23 -51.09 -14.66 35.45
CA ALA A 23 -52.53 -14.44 35.31
C ALA A 23 -53.34 -15.66 35.75
N ALA A 24 -52.90 -16.87 35.41
CA ALA A 24 -53.57 -18.11 35.80
C ALA A 24 -53.48 -18.41 37.32
N ALA A 25 -52.40 -17.96 37.98
CA ALA A 25 -52.14 -18.23 39.40
C ALA A 25 -52.28 -17.00 40.32
N ALA A 26 -52.89 -15.91 39.84
CA ALA A 26 -52.81 -14.57 40.42
C ALA A 26 -53.06 -14.50 41.93
N ALA A 27 -54.17 -15.09 42.40
CA ALA A 27 -54.55 -15.06 43.81
C ALA A 27 -53.54 -15.83 44.70
N SER A 28 -52.97 -16.93 44.20
CA SER A 28 -52.01 -17.77 44.92
C SER A 28 -50.63 -17.12 45.07
N ILE A 29 -50.32 -16.12 44.24
CA ILE A 29 -49.04 -15.39 44.25
C ILE A 29 -49.17 -13.93 44.71
N GLY A 30 -50.36 -13.55 45.22
CA GLY A 30 -50.60 -12.22 45.79
C GLY A 30 -50.70 -11.07 44.78
N LEU A 31 -51.04 -11.37 43.52
CA LEU A 31 -51.25 -10.36 42.48
C LEU A 31 -52.75 -10.12 42.24
N SER A 32 -53.11 -8.87 41.94
CA SER A 32 -54.48 -8.52 41.54
C SER A 32 -54.68 -8.62 40.02
N SER A 33 -55.92 -8.85 39.59
CA SER A 33 -56.27 -8.87 38.16
C SER A 33 -55.93 -7.54 37.47
N THR A 34 -56.14 -6.40 38.15
CA THR A 34 -55.80 -5.07 37.63
C THR A 34 -54.30 -4.91 37.36
N GLN A 35 -53.44 -5.40 38.25
CA GLN A 35 -51.99 -5.37 38.04
C GLN A 35 -51.56 -6.20 36.82
N LEU A 36 -52.17 -7.37 36.63
CA LEU A 36 -51.87 -8.25 35.50
C LEU A 36 -52.38 -7.69 34.17
N THR A 37 -53.54 -7.02 34.16
CA THR A 37 -54.02 -6.29 32.97
C THR A 37 -53.07 -5.15 32.59
N ALA A 38 -52.60 -4.37 33.58
CA ALA A 38 -51.63 -3.31 33.34
C ALA A 38 -50.30 -3.86 32.80
N LEU A 39 -49.80 -4.96 33.38
CA LEU A 39 -48.59 -5.63 32.89
C LEU A 39 -48.75 -6.13 31.46
N ALA A 40 -49.88 -6.76 31.13
CA ALA A 40 -50.15 -7.24 29.77
C ALA A 40 -50.17 -6.09 28.75
N SER A 41 -50.73 -4.93 29.11
CA SER A 41 -50.68 -3.72 28.26
C SER A 41 -49.24 -3.26 28.04
N LEU A 42 -48.45 -3.15 29.10
CA LEU A 42 -47.04 -2.72 29.01
C LEU A 42 -46.18 -3.68 28.18
N VAL A 43 -46.45 -4.98 28.27
CA VAL A 43 -45.76 -5.99 27.46
C VAL A 43 -46.10 -5.82 25.97
N ASN A 44 -47.37 -5.59 25.62
CA ASN A 44 -47.78 -5.33 24.25
C ASN A 44 -47.17 -4.03 23.70
N ASP A 45 -47.18 -2.95 24.48
CA ASP A 45 -46.57 -1.68 24.12
C ASP A 45 -45.05 -1.84 23.89
N ALA A 46 -44.38 -2.58 24.78
CA ALA A 46 -42.96 -2.87 24.67
C ALA A 46 -42.62 -3.73 23.45
N ARG A 47 -43.48 -4.70 23.10
CA ARG A 47 -43.33 -5.53 21.89
C ARG A 47 -43.45 -4.67 20.62
N ASN A 48 -44.48 -3.85 20.51
CA ASN A 48 -44.66 -2.94 19.38
C ASN A 48 -43.46 -2.00 19.23
N ALA A 49 -43.03 -1.37 20.33
CA ALA A 49 -41.86 -0.48 20.31
C ALA A 49 -40.55 -1.20 19.95
N PHE A 50 -40.38 -2.46 20.36
CA PHE A 50 -39.21 -3.26 19.97
C PHE A 50 -39.21 -3.53 18.46
N ASP A 51 -40.35 -3.95 17.90
CA ASP A 51 -40.49 -4.26 16.48
C ASP A 51 -40.31 -2.99 15.62
N ASP A 52 -40.90 -1.87 16.02
CA ASP A 52 -40.71 -0.56 15.39
C ASP A 52 -39.24 -0.12 15.40
N ALA A 53 -38.53 -0.32 16.52
CA ALA A 53 -37.11 0.02 16.60
C ALA A 53 -36.26 -0.87 15.69
N GLN A 54 -36.60 -2.15 15.53
CA GLN A 54 -35.89 -3.06 14.63
C GLN A 54 -36.17 -2.70 13.15
N ALA A 55 -37.42 -2.37 12.81
CA ALA A 55 -37.81 -1.89 11.50
C ALA A 55 -37.12 -0.57 11.14
N ALA A 56 -37.02 0.37 12.08
CA ALA A 56 -36.30 1.63 11.86
C ALA A 56 -34.79 1.40 11.63
N ARG A 57 -34.18 0.47 12.36
CA ARG A 57 -32.76 0.11 12.15
C ARG A 57 -32.52 -0.53 10.79
N SER A 58 -33.40 -1.41 10.32
CA SER A 58 -33.27 -2.02 8.99
C SER A 58 -33.50 -0.99 7.89
N ALA A 59 -34.51 -0.13 8.03
CA ALA A 59 -34.79 0.97 7.11
C ALA A 59 -33.61 1.95 7.00
N SER A 60 -32.98 2.31 8.12
CA SER A 60 -31.79 3.18 8.15
C SER A 60 -30.61 2.56 7.39
N ARG A 61 -30.35 1.25 7.56
CA ARG A 61 -29.31 0.54 6.80
C ARG A 61 -29.62 0.54 5.31
N ALA A 62 -30.87 0.25 4.93
CA ALA A 62 -31.29 0.26 3.53
C ALA A 62 -31.13 1.65 2.90
N ALA A 63 -31.55 2.71 3.60
CA ALA A 63 -31.38 4.09 3.14
C ALA A 63 -29.90 4.47 2.95
N THR A 64 -29.02 4.00 3.83
CA THR A 64 -27.56 4.23 3.72
C THR A 64 -26.98 3.54 2.48
N THR A 65 -27.41 2.31 2.19
CA THR A 65 -27.03 1.60 0.95
C THR A 65 -27.49 2.36 -0.28
N VAL A 66 -28.74 2.84 -0.29
CA VAL A 66 -29.29 3.63 -1.41
C VAL A 66 -28.51 4.93 -1.62
N GLN A 67 -28.20 5.65 -0.53
CA GLN A 67 -27.37 6.86 -0.59
C GLN A 67 -25.99 6.57 -1.17
N THR A 68 -25.32 5.50 -0.71
CA THR A 68 -23.99 5.12 -1.19
C THR A 68 -24.02 4.78 -2.68
N ASN A 69 -25.00 4.00 -3.12
CA ASN A 69 -25.17 3.66 -4.54
C ASN A 69 -25.42 4.90 -5.40
N ALA A 70 -26.25 5.83 -4.93
CA ALA A 70 -26.52 7.09 -5.63
C ALA A 70 -25.26 7.96 -5.75
N MET A 71 -24.46 8.05 -4.68
CA MET A 71 -23.20 8.80 -4.70
C MET A 71 -22.15 8.16 -5.61
N SER A 72 -22.08 6.83 -5.65
CA SER A 72 -21.21 6.11 -6.59
C SER A 72 -21.61 6.40 -8.05
N ALA A 73 -22.89 6.28 -8.38
CA ALA A 73 -23.40 6.57 -9.72
C ALA A 73 -23.17 8.04 -10.12
N LEU A 74 -23.37 8.98 -9.20
CA LEU A 74 -23.06 10.41 -9.41
C LEU A 74 -21.58 10.61 -9.72
N SER A 75 -20.70 9.96 -8.96
CA SER A 75 -19.25 10.11 -9.11
C SER A 75 -18.75 9.50 -10.41
N GLU A 76 -19.30 8.35 -10.82
CA GLU A 76 -18.98 7.68 -12.09
C GLU A 76 -19.36 8.55 -13.28
N PHE A 77 -20.63 8.98 -13.33
CA PHE A 77 -21.11 9.83 -14.41
C PHE A 77 -20.42 11.20 -14.43
N GLY A 78 -20.22 11.82 -13.26
CA GLY A 78 -19.48 13.07 -13.14
C GLY A 78 -18.03 12.96 -13.62
N ALA A 79 -17.34 11.86 -13.32
CA ALA A 79 -15.99 11.61 -13.81
C ALA A 79 -15.96 11.48 -15.34
N ASP A 80 -16.96 10.84 -15.96
CA ASP A 80 -17.04 10.72 -17.41
C ASP A 80 -17.30 12.06 -18.11
N LEU A 81 -18.11 12.93 -17.50
CA LEU A 81 -18.26 14.31 -17.97
C LEU A 81 -16.94 15.09 -17.87
N ILE A 82 -16.19 14.97 -16.77
CA ILE A 82 -14.87 15.61 -16.62
C ILE A 82 -13.87 15.09 -17.67
N LYS A 83 -13.87 13.79 -17.96
CA LYS A 83 -13.05 13.22 -19.05
C LYS A 83 -13.42 13.82 -20.40
N THR A 84 -14.71 14.02 -20.67
CA THR A 84 -15.19 14.64 -21.91
C THR A 84 -14.73 16.09 -22.02
N ILE A 85 -14.82 16.87 -20.93
CA ILE A 85 -14.33 18.26 -20.87
C ILE A 85 -12.81 18.30 -21.15
N ARG A 86 -12.04 17.40 -20.53
CA ARG A 86 -10.60 17.29 -20.77
C ARG A 86 -10.30 16.99 -22.24
N ALA A 87 -10.97 15.99 -22.81
CA ALA A 87 -10.81 15.61 -24.21
C ALA A 87 -11.17 16.76 -25.16
N PHE A 88 -12.21 17.54 -24.82
CA PHE A 88 -12.56 18.73 -25.61
C PHE A 88 -11.47 19.81 -25.53
N ALA A 89 -10.94 20.11 -24.35
CA ALA A 89 -9.83 21.06 -24.18
C ALA A 89 -8.57 20.63 -24.96
N GLU A 90 -8.25 19.33 -24.94
CA GLU A 90 -7.11 18.77 -25.66
C GLU A 90 -7.29 18.80 -27.19
N THR A 91 -8.46 18.39 -27.69
CA THR A 91 -8.74 18.33 -29.13
C THR A 91 -8.91 19.72 -29.77
N SER A 92 -9.43 20.69 -29.02
CA SER A 92 -9.55 22.08 -29.46
C SER A 92 -8.27 22.91 -29.22
N ASN A 93 -7.29 22.37 -28.48
CA ASN A 93 -6.11 23.09 -28.02
C ASN A 93 -6.45 24.41 -27.28
N ASP A 94 -7.55 24.40 -26.51
CA ASP A 94 -8.05 25.55 -25.76
C ASP A 94 -8.10 25.26 -24.25
N PRO A 95 -7.09 25.73 -23.48
CA PRO A 95 -7.07 25.59 -22.03
C PRO A 95 -8.17 26.39 -21.30
N ASN A 96 -8.79 27.37 -21.96
CA ASN A 96 -9.81 28.23 -21.35
C ASN A 96 -11.11 27.45 -21.04
N VAL A 97 -11.29 26.28 -21.67
CA VAL A 97 -12.36 25.32 -21.38
C VAL A 97 -12.44 24.96 -19.89
N TYR A 98 -11.30 24.80 -19.20
CA TYR A 98 -11.27 24.48 -17.77
C TYR A 98 -11.83 25.63 -16.91
N ALA A 99 -11.54 26.88 -17.28
CA ALA A 99 -12.04 28.06 -16.59
C ALA A 99 -13.56 28.21 -16.78
N VAL A 100 -14.06 27.98 -18.00
CA VAL A 100 -15.51 27.98 -18.29
C VAL A 100 -16.23 26.88 -17.53
N ALA A 101 -15.63 25.69 -17.45
CA ALA A 101 -16.15 24.56 -16.67
C ALA A 101 -15.93 24.69 -15.14
N GLN A 102 -15.22 25.73 -14.69
CA GLN A 102 -14.88 25.97 -13.28
C GLN A 102 -14.17 24.79 -12.59
N ILE A 103 -13.34 24.06 -13.34
CA ILE A 103 -12.53 22.97 -12.84
C ILE A 103 -11.04 23.30 -12.98
N PRO A 104 -10.18 22.84 -12.04
CA PRO A 104 -8.75 23.00 -12.21
C PRO A 104 -8.25 22.16 -13.39
N PRO A 105 -7.27 22.66 -14.17
CA PRO A 105 -6.63 21.87 -15.21
C PRO A 105 -5.89 20.67 -14.60
N PRO A 106 -5.68 19.58 -15.37
CA PRO A 106 -4.92 18.44 -14.91
C PRO A 106 -3.49 18.85 -14.55
N LYS A 107 -2.98 18.32 -13.43
CA LYS A 107 -1.60 18.57 -13.00
C LYS A 107 -0.63 18.00 -14.05
N PRO A 108 0.39 18.76 -14.49
CA PRO A 108 1.41 18.23 -15.39
C PRO A 108 2.19 17.08 -14.74
N PRO A 109 2.66 16.09 -15.51
CA PRO A 109 3.51 15.05 -14.99
C PRO A 109 4.78 15.67 -14.42
N THR A 110 5.10 15.33 -13.17
CA THR A 110 6.39 15.69 -12.56
C THR A 110 7.43 14.66 -12.98
N PRO A 111 8.64 15.09 -13.38
CA PRO A 111 9.74 14.15 -13.64
C PRO A 111 10.00 13.24 -12.45
N ALA A 112 10.37 11.99 -12.73
CA ALA A 112 10.82 11.08 -11.68
C ALA A 112 12.09 11.65 -11.02
N GLY A 113 12.22 11.47 -9.71
CA GLY A 113 13.42 11.88 -8.97
C GLY A 113 14.66 11.08 -9.38
N PRO A 114 15.81 11.31 -8.72
CA PRO A 114 17.01 10.49 -8.91
C PRO A 114 16.73 8.99 -8.69
N PRO A 115 17.50 8.08 -9.32
CA PRO A 115 17.40 6.65 -9.06
C PRO A 115 17.94 6.31 -7.66
N ASP A 116 17.52 5.16 -7.13
CA ASP A 116 18.04 4.67 -5.85
C ASP A 116 19.53 4.32 -5.98
N MET A 117 20.31 4.69 -4.96
CA MET A 117 21.72 4.33 -4.88
C MET A 117 21.89 2.80 -4.88
N PRO A 118 22.77 2.22 -5.72
CA PRO A 118 23.08 0.80 -5.63
C PRO A 118 23.80 0.48 -4.31
N THR A 119 23.45 -0.64 -3.69
CA THR A 119 24.01 -1.09 -2.40
C THR A 119 24.46 -2.54 -2.47
N ASP A 120 25.07 -3.04 -1.39
CA ASP A 120 25.51 -4.44 -1.26
C ASP A 120 26.34 -4.93 -2.45
N LEU A 121 27.23 -4.07 -2.97
CA LEU A 121 28.19 -4.45 -4.00
C LEU A 121 29.17 -5.46 -3.43
N THR A 122 29.14 -6.67 -3.98
CA THR A 122 30.03 -7.77 -3.62
C THR A 122 30.72 -8.33 -4.86
N ALA A 123 31.89 -8.92 -4.65
CA ALA A 123 32.66 -9.59 -5.67
C ALA A 123 32.91 -11.04 -5.26
N THR A 124 32.85 -11.97 -6.20
CA THR A 124 33.25 -13.37 -6.02
C THR A 124 34.10 -13.83 -7.19
N PHE A 125 35.06 -14.71 -6.93
CA PHE A 125 35.93 -15.25 -7.96
C PHE A 125 35.19 -16.29 -8.82
N ILE A 126 35.44 -16.26 -10.13
CA ILE A 126 34.95 -17.24 -11.11
C ILE A 126 36.14 -17.92 -11.79
N PHE A 127 36.13 -19.25 -11.80
CA PHE A 127 37.12 -20.05 -12.50
C PHE A 127 36.86 -20.06 -14.02
N PRO A 128 37.88 -19.98 -14.90
CA PRO A 128 39.31 -19.96 -14.59
C PRO A 128 39.90 -18.57 -14.29
N TRP A 129 39.36 -17.48 -14.87
CA TRP A 129 39.91 -16.13 -14.71
C TRP A 129 38.81 -15.06 -14.85
N GLY A 130 38.01 -14.85 -13.81
CA GLY A 130 37.00 -13.79 -13.81
C GLY A 130 36.51 -13.42 -12.43
N ILE A 131 35.80 -12.30 -12.34
CA ILE A 131 35.15 -11.83 -11.12
C ILE A 131 33.67 -11.59 -11.41
N ARG A 132 32.80 -12.17 -10.58
CA ARG A 132 31.38 -11.85 -10.56
C ARG A 132 31.14 -10.72 -9.59
N LEU A 133 30.61 -9.61 -10.08
CA LEU A 133 30.04 -8.55 -9.27
C LEU A 133 28.55 -8.80 -9.10
N THR A 134 28.03 -8.61 -7.90
CA THR A 134 26.58 -8.56 -7.63
C THR A 134 26.25 -7.37 -6.77
N TRP A 135 25.07 -6.79 -6.94
CA TRP A 135 24.62 -5.63 -6.16
C TRP A 135 23.10 -5.65 -5.95
N LYS A 136 22.62 -4.76 -5.10
CA LYS A 136 21.19 -4.41 -4.97
C LYS A 136 20.94 -3.02 -5.55
N GLY A 137 19.70 -2.82 -5.99
CA GLY A 137 19.24 -1.56 -6.58
C GLY A 137 17.90 -1.75 -7.30
N SER A 138 17.31 -0.66 -7.78
CA SER A 138 16.04 -0.66 -8.52
C SER A 138 16.24 -0.26 -9.98
N VAL A 139 15.56 -0.96 -10.90
CA VAL A 139 15.43 -0.57 -12.32
C VAL A 139 14.07 0.05 -12.62
N ALA A 140 13.31 0.41 -11.57
CA ALA A 140 12.02 1.07 -11.72
C ALA A 140 12.18 2.44 -12.40
N GLN A 141 11.12 2.88 -13.08
CA GLN A 141 11.08 4.17 -13.78
C GLN A 141 12.28 4.33 -14.74
N SER A 142 12.53 3.27 -15.53
CA SER A 142 13.58 3.22 -16.56
C SER A 142 15.02 3.38 -16.07
N ALA A 143 15.28 3.17 -14.78
CA ALA A 143 16.65 3.19 -14.26
C ALA A 143 17.48 1.99 -14.76
N TYR A 144 18.79 2.20 -14.90
CA TYR A 144 19.76 1.16 -15.27
C TYR A 144 21.08 1.35 -14.53
N PHE A 145 21.94 0.33 -14.54
CA PHE A 145 23.23 0.35 -13.87
C PHE A 145 24.38 0.47 -14.86
N GLY A 146 25.46 1.14 -14.48
CA GLY A 146 26.76 1.09 -15.14
C GLY A 146 27.81 0.55 -14.19
N VAL A 147 28.62 -0.39 -14.67
CA VAL A 147 29.78 -0.90 -13.94
C VAL A 147 30.99 -0.06 -14.30
N PHE A 148 31.63 0.53 -13.31
CA PHE A 148 32.85 1.31 -13.47
C PHE A 148 34.02 0.58 -12.84
N ARG A 149 35.18 0.60 -13.50
CA ARG A 149 36.41 -0.07 -13.06
C ARG A 149 37.61 0.86 -13.11
N ARG A 150 38.51 0.69 -12.16
CA ARG A 150 39.84 1.30 -12.14
C ARG A 150 40.90 0.23 -11.86
N LEU A 151 41.85 0.08 -12.78
CA LEU A 151 42.99 -0.83 -12.67
C LEU A 151 44.17 -0.16 -11.93
N PRO A 152 45.17 -0.93 -11.48
CA PRO A 152 46.36 -0.38 -10.85
C PRO A 152 47.09 0.58 -11.80
N GLY A 153 47.43 1.77 -11.32
CA GLY A 153 48.08 2.81 -12.12
C GLY A 153 47.12 3.69 -12.93
N GLU A 154 45.83 3.37 -13.01
CA GLU A 154 44.82 4.26 -13.58
C GLU A 154 44.39 5.31 -12.55
N THR A 155 44.22 6.55 -13.01
CA THR A 155 43.75 7.65 -12.15
C THR A 155 42.23 7.73 -12.09
N ASN A 156 41.53 7.36 -13.17
CA ASN A 156 40.08 7.51 -13.32
C ASN A 156 39.39 6.16 -13.44
N PHE A 157 38.16 6.09 -12.92
CA PHE A 157 37.26 4.99 -13.23
C PHE A 157 36.75 5.09 -14.66
N THR A 158 36.71 3.96 -15.36
CA THR A 158 36.18 3.85 -16.71
C THR A 158 34.91 3.00 -16.69
N MET A 159 33.89 3.41 -17.45
CA MET A 159 32.68 2.61 -17.57
C MET A 159 32.95 1.42 -18.49
N ILE A 160 32.75 0.21 -17.96
CA ILE A 160 32.88 -1.01 -18.76
C ILE A 160 31.64 -1.19 -19.61
N LYS A 161 30.47 -1.22 -18.96
CA LYS A 161 29.21 -1.59 -19.59
C LYS A 161 28.00 -1.22 -18.71
N THR A 162 26.85 -1.11 -19.35
CA THR A 162 25.55 -0.85 -18.71
C THR A 162 24.67 -2.10 -18.68
N PHE A 163 23.85 -2.23 -17.64
CA PHE A 163 23.02 -3.40 -17.36
C PHE A 163 21.67 -3.01 -16.76
N LYS A 164 20.66 -3.87 -16.96
CA LYS A 164 19.45 -3.90 -16.12
C LYS A 164 19.48 -5.03 -15.10
N ASP A 165 20.29 -6.05 -15.35
CA ASP A 165 20.60 -7.09 -14.39
C ASP A 165 21.42 -6.54 -13.22
N LYS A 166 21.38 -7.24 -12.10
CA LYS A 166 22.07 -6.85 -10.85
C LYS A 166 23.35 -7.65 -10.60
N TRP A 167 23.95 -8.13 -11.69
CA TRP A 167 25.20 -8.87 -11.68
C TRP A 167 25.97 -8.65 -12.98
N PHE A 168 27.28 -8.82 -12.92
CA PHE A 168 28.18 -8.73 -14.06
C PHE A 168 29.41 -9.60 -13.85
N ASP A 169 29.81 -10.35 -14.89
CA ASP A 169 31.07 -11.09 -14.88
C ASP A 169 32.13 -10.32 -15.64
N ASP A 170 33.14 -9.83 -14.92
CA ASP A 170 34.33 -9.25 -15.52
C ASP A 170 35.36 -10.35 -15.83
N THR A 171 35.36 -10.80 -17.07
CA THR A 171 36.34 -11.75 -17.63
C THR A 171 37.43 -11.06 -18.44
N THR A 172 37.49 -9.72 -18.39
CA THR A 172 38.40 -8.89 -19.18
C THR A 172 39.59 -8.38 -18.37
N LEU A 173 39.77 -8.89 -17.15
CA LEU A 173 40.85 -8.48 -16.28
C LEU A 173 42.21 -8.95 -16.82
N PRO A 174 43.21 -8.04 -16.93
CA PRO A 174 44.56 -8.43 -17.27
C PRO A 174 45.15 -9.38 -16.23
N THR A 175 45.97 -10.32 -16.67
CA THR A 175 46.69 -11.23 -15.76
C THR A 175 47.80 -10.47 -15.03
N GLY A 176 48.07 -10.87 -13.77
CA GLY A 176 49.19 -10.31 -12.99
C GLY A 176 48.93 -8.96 -12.31
N ILE A 177 47.69 -8.47 -12.29
CA ILE A 177 47.34 -7.26 -11.52
C ILE A 177 47.27 -7.56 -10.02
N SER A 178 47.71 -6.61 -9.19
CA SER A 178 47.69 -6.74 -7.72
C SER A 178 46.39 -6.28 -7.07
N SER A 179 45.61 -5.45 -7.76
CA SER A 179 44.34 -4.92 -7.26
C SER A 179 43.42 -4.46 -8.39
N VAL A 180 42.15 -4.22 -8.08
CA VAL A 180 41.19 -3.54 -8.95
C VAL A 180 40.10 -2.91 -8.08
N GLU A 181 39.56 -1.78 -8.52
CA GLU A 181 38.43 -1.14 -7.85
C GLU A 181 37.21 -1.06 -8.77
N TYR A 182 36.03 -1.20 -8.16
CA TYR A 182 34.75 -1.07 -8.84
C TYR A 182 33.78 -0.16 -8.09
N TYR A 183 32.89 0.50 -8.81
CA TYR A 183 31.62 0.97 -8.25
C TYR A 183 30.50 0.77 -9.26
N ILE A 184 29.26 0.78 -8.78
CA ILE A 184 28.07 0.71 -9.61
C ILE A 184 27.39 2.08 -9.59
N ALA A 185 27.14 2.64 -10.77
CA ALA A 185 26.31 3.83 -10.92
C ALA A 185 24.89 3.44 -11.32
N ALA A 186 23.87 3.97 -10.66
CA ALA A 186 22.50 3.97 -11.16
C ALA A 186 22.26 5.24 -11.98
N PHE A 187 21.66 5.08 -13.15
CA PHE A 187 21.34 6.16 -14.07
C PHE A 187 19.82 6.25 -14.29
N ARG A 188 19.30 7.47 -14.36
CA ARG A 188 17.97 7.80 -14.86
C ARG A 188 17.99 9.20 -15.44
N ASP A 189 17.63 9.35 -16.72
CA ASP A 189 17.70 10.63 -17.43
C ASP A 189 19.10 11.28 -17.27
N SER A 190 19.18 12.45 -16.62
CA SER A 190 20.43 13.14 -16.29
C SER A 190 20.99 12.82 -14.90
N TYR A 191 20.27 12.03 -14.09
CA TYR A 191 20.71 11.64 -12.76
C TYR A 191 21.67 10.46 -12.80
N GLN A 192 22.72 10.57 -12.01
CA GLN A 192 23.65 9.49 -11.70
C GLN A 192 23.84 9.43 -10.18
N VAL A 193 23.71 8.25 -9.60
CA VAL A 193 23.99 7.99 -8.18
C VAL A 193 24.91 6.79 -8.07
N ASN A 194 26.05 6.95 -7.40
CA ASN A 194 27.10 5.93 -7.32
C ASN A 194 27.01 5.16 -6.00
N SER A 195 27.30 3.86 -6.05
CA SER A 195 27.57 3.06 -4.85
C SER A 195 28.89 3.47 -4.21
N ALA A 196 29.12 2.98 -2.99
CA ALA A 196 30.48 2.92 -2.45
C ALA A 196 31.40 2.12 -3.37
N ALA A 197 32.67 2.51 -3.44
CA ALA A 197 33.67 1.79 -4.21
C ALA A 197 34.11 0.52 -3.45
N LEU A 198 34.22 -0.58 -4.19
CA LEU A 198 34.72 -1.85 -3.72
C LEU A 198 36.13 -2.07 -4.29
N GLY A 199 37.14 -2.06 -3.41
CA GLY A 199 38.51 -2.39 -3.75
C GLY A 199 38.81 -3.85 -3.50
N LEU A 200 39.37 -4.53 -4.49
CA LEU A 200 39.78 -5.93 -4.44
C LEU A 200 41.30 -5.99 -4.51
N GLN A 201 41.91 -6.72 -3.58
CA GLN A 201 43.35 -7.03 -3.59
C GLN A 201 43.54 -8.51 -3.88
N PHE A 202 44.51 -8.82 -4.74
CA PHE A 202 44.84 -10.18 -5.15
C PHE A 202 46.13 -10.64 -4.47
N GLY A 203 46.11 -11.86 -3.94
CA GLY A 203 47.30 -12.50 -3.37
C GLY A 203 48.38 -12.80 -4.43
N PRO A 204 49.65 -13.00 -4.02
CA PRO A 204 50.78 -13.24 -4.92
C PRO A 204 50.64 -14.47 -5.83
N ASP A 205 49.75 -15.39 -5.48
CA ASP A 205 49.43 -16.64 -6.19
C ASP A 205 48.04 -16.61 -6.86
N GLY A 206 47.34 -15.48 -6.81
CA GLY A 206 45.99 -15.30 -7.36
C GLY A 206 44.88 -16.10 -6.64
N SER A 207 45.20 -16.77 -5.52
CA SER A 207 44.29 -17.71 -4.84
C SER A 207 43.42 -17.05 -3.77
N THR A 208 43.80 -15.86 -3.31
CA THR A 208 43.13 -15.13 -2.22
C THR A 208 42.69 -13.75 -2.70
N MET A 209 41.41 -13.43 -2.52
CA MET A 209 40.86 -12.10 -2.76
C MET A 209 40.44 -11.48 -1.41
N THR A 210 40.97 -10.31 -1.09
CA THR A 210 40.52 -9.53 0.07
C THR A 210 39.71 -8.33 -0.40
N THR A 211 38.54 -8.13 0.20
CA THR A 211 37.68 -6.97 -0.08
C THR A 211 37.99 -5.84 0.89
N SER A 212 38.10 -4.63 0.36
CA SER A 212 38.15 -3.40 1.11
C SER A 212 37.03 -2.48 0.63
N LEU A 213 36.25 -1.95 1.56
CA LEU A 213 35.25 -0.94 1.24
C LEU A 213 35.95 0.41 1.26
N GLY A 214 36.02 1.06 0.10
CA GLY A 214 36.47 2.44 0.00
C GLY A 214 35.34 3.36 0.44
N LEU A 215 35.65 4.36 1.28
CA LEU A 215 34.78 5.52 1.45
C LEU A 215 34.70 6.22 0.09
N ALA A 216 33.48 6.31 -0.46
CA ALA A 216 33.23 7.15 -1.64
C ALA A 216 33.67 8.58 -1.31
N ALA A 217 34.54 9.14 -2.17
CA ALA A 217 34.83 10.56 -2.19
C ALA A 217 33.72 11.31 -2.93
#